data_AF-A0A1N7SS48-F1
#
_entry.id   AF-A0A1N7SS48-F1
#
_cell.length_a   1.000
_cell.length_b   1.000
_cell.length_c   1.000
_cell.angle_alpha   90.00
_cell.angle_beta   90.00
_cell.angle_gamma   90.00
#
_symmetry.space_group_name_H-M   'P 1'
#
loop_
_entity.id
_entity.type
_entity.pdbx_description
1 polymer ?
#
loop_
_entity_poly.entity_id
_entity_poly.type
_entity_poly.pdbx_seq_one_letter_code
_entity_poly.pdbx_strand_id
1 'polypeptide(L)'
;MLDHAYLALSTIGIDIASIAASGVIVALAYLVYGMTGFGSSIVAIPMLTQLIPLKTATPVMLILDLMAGLLVGIRNLKDVQTSELRKIGPWLCIGLVLGVTVLVSAPEKPLELILGVCLLVYSTWRILSTGEFRALGAGWALPLGLGGGCLTAVFGTGGPVYTIYLAGRLRDADQRRATISTLITATAVARLFLFSASGLYKNPVVLPLAGWLLPCGALGLATGALLRTRVPAARVSTLLWSVLILAGANLIIRSSIGMLA
;
A
#
# COMPACT_ATOMS: atom_id res chain seq x y z
N MET A 1 -4.82 -30.64 1.32
CA MET A 1 -4.05 -29.45 0.91
C MET A 1 -4.20 -28.30 1.92
N LEU A 2 -5.41 -28.03 2.43
CA LEU A 2 -5.67 -27.09 3.52
C LEU A 2 -4.95 -27.47 4.84
N ASP A 3 -4.90 -28.77 5.17
CA ASP A 3 -4.25 -29.25 6.41
C ASP A 3 -2.74 -29.03 6.43
N HIS A 4 -2.03 -29.19 5.30
CA HIS A 4 -0.59 -28.94 5.24
C HIS A 4 -0.24 -27.45 5.29
N ALA A 5 -1.06 -26.59 4.69
CA ALA A 5 -0.89 -25.14 4.79
C ALA A 5 -1.20 -24.62 6.20
N TYR A 6 -2.21 -25.19 6.86
CA TYR A 6 -2.53 -24.92 8.26
C TYR A 6 -1.41 -25.39 9.20
N LEU A 7 -0.90 -26.61 9.02
CA LEU A 7 0.23 -27.13 9.78
C LEU A 7 1.49 -26.29 9.59
N ALA A 8 1.74 -25.74 8.40
CA ALA A 8 2.84 -24.81 8.16
C ALA A 8 2.64 -23.46 8.88
N LEU A 9 1.40 -22.93 8.95
CA LEU A 9 1.12 -21.68 9.65
C LEU A 9 1.17 -21.83 11.18
N SER A 10 0.69 -22.97 11.70
CA SER A 10 0.71 -23.26 13.13
C SER A 10 2.10 -23.66 13.65
N THR A 11 2.92 -24.34 12.84
CA THR A 11 4.34 -24.62 13.19
C THR A 11 5.21 -23.37 13.23
N ILE A 12 4.77 -22.26 12.63
CA ILE A 12 5.49 -20.97 12.58
C ILE A 12 4.93 -19.95 13.61
N GLY A 13 3.95 -20.36 14.44
CA GLY A 13 3.49 -19.56 15.58
C GLY A 13 2.43 -18.48 15.27
N ILE A 14 1.76 -18.55 14.11
CA ILE A 14 0.59 -17.69 13.84
C ILE A 14 -0.67 -18.42 14.28
N ASP A 15 -1.27 -17.95 15.36
CA ASP A 15 -2.52 -18.50 15.90
C ASP A 15 -3.71 -18.29 14.93
N ILE A 16 -4.72 -19.16 15.01
CA ILE A 16 -5.96 -19.08 14.22
C ILE A 16 -6.61 -17.70 14.38
N ALA A 17 -6.60 -17.17 15.61
CA ALA A 17 -7.13 -15.85 15.90
C ALA A 17 -6.43 -14.75 15.07
N SER A 18 -5.12 -14.87 14.87
CA SER A 18 -4.33 -13.90 14.09
C SER A 18 -4.61 -14.00 12.59
N ILE A 19 -4.84 -15.21 12.06
CA ILE A 19 -5.24 -15.42 10.66
C ILE A 19 -6.65 -14.84 10.43
N ALA A 20 -7.60 -15.14 11.31
CA ALA A 20 -8.95 -14.62 11.22
C ALA A 20 -8.98 -13.08 11.31
N ALA A 21 -8.24 -12.50 12.26
CA ALA A 21 -8.10 -11.05 12.39
C ALA A 21 -7.47 -10.42 11.14
N SER A 22 -6.44 -11.06 10.57
CA SER A 22 -5.83 -10.62 9.30
C SER A 22 -6.83 -10.65 8.15
N GLY A 23 -7.68 -11.68 8.09
CA GLY A 23 -8.76 -11.78 7.10
C GLY A 23 -9.75 -10.61 7.20
N VAL A 24 -10.15 -10.24 8.41
CA VAL A 24 -11.04 -9.09 8.65
C VAL A 24 -10.36 -7.78 8.23
N ILE A 25 -9.10 -7.57 8.62
CA ILE A 25 -8.31 -6.39 8.24
C ILE A 25 -8.23 -6.26 6.72
N VAL A 26 -7.88 -7.35 6.03
CA VAL A 26 -7.78 -7.40 4.57
C VAL A 26 -9.15 -7.12 3.93
N ALA A 27 -10.22 -7.75 4.38
CA ALA A 27 -11.56 -7.51 3.85
C ALA A 27 -11.97 -6.03 3.99
N LEU A 28 -11.73 -5.41 5.15
CA LEU A 28 -12.00 -3.99 5.38
C LEU A 28 -11.13 -3.09 4.50
N ALA A 29 -9.84 -3.39 4.37
CA ALA A 29 -8.93 -2.62 3.52
C ALA A 29 -9.34 -2.67 2.03
N TYR A 30 -9.71 -3.86 1.52
CA TYR A 30 -10.20 -4.00 0.16
C TYR A 30 -11.60 -3.45 -0.06
N LEU A 31 -12.45 -3.41 0.99
CA LEU A 31 -13.73 -2.69 0.95
C LEU A 31 -13.49 -1.20 0.75
N VAL A 32 -12.60 -0.59 1.53
CA VAL A 32 -12.24 0.82 1.37
C VAL A 32 -11.61 1.07 0.00
N TYR A 33 -10.73 0.18 -0.47
CA TYR A 33 -10.15 0.26 -1.81
C TYR A 33 -11.22 0.15 -2.90
N GLY A 34 -12.17 -0.78 -2.82
CA GLY A 34 -13.26 -0.92 -3.80
C GLY A 34 -14.18 0.31 -3.86
N MET A 35 -14.42 0.97 -2.71
CA MET A 35 -15.22 2.18 -2.64
C MET A 35 -14.50 3.42 -3.18
N THR A 36 -13.21 3.56 -2.86
CA THR A 36 -12.47 4.83 -3.05
C THR A 36 -11.40 4.79 -4.13
N GLY A 37 -10.86 3.61 -4.42
CA GLY A 37 -9.63 3.43 -5.20
C GLY A 37 -8.35 3.81 -4.44
N PHE A 38 -8.42 4.22 -3.17
CA PHE A 38 -7.24 4.45 -2.34
C PHE A 38 -6.60 3.10 -1.99
N GLY A 39 -5.37 2.88 -2.45
CA GLY A 39 -4.68 1.59 -2.38
C GLY A 39 -4.86 0.86 -1.05
N SER A 40 -5.29 -0.40 -1.12
CA SER A 40 -5.58 -1.31 -0.01
C SER A 40 -4.46 -1.39 1.02
N SER A 41 -3.20 -1.40 0.56
CA SER A 41 -2.02 -1.45 1.43
C SER A 41 -1.91 -0.29 2.43
N ILE A 42 -2.46 0.90 2.11
CA ILE A 42 -2.44 2.07 3.02
C ILE A 42 -3.23 1.80 4.29
N VAL A 43 -4.31 1.03 4.18
CA VAL A 43 -5.17 0.66 5.31
C VAL A 43 -4.69 -0.65 5.95
N ALA A 44 -4.34 -1.64 5.13
CA ALA A 44 -4.04 -2.98 5.62
C ALA A 44 -2.72 -3.04 6.40
N ILE A 45 -1.62 -2.47 5.87
CA ILE A 45 -0.29 -2.67 6.43
C ILE A 45 -0.18 -2.21 7.89
N PRO A 46 -0.63 -0.99 8.28
CA PRO A 46 -0.53 -0.53 9.68
C PRO A 46 -1.30 -1.39 10.69
N MET A 47 -2.33 -2.10 10.22
CA MET A 47 -3.13 -3.00 11.05
C MET A 47 -2.53 -4.41 11.05
N LEU A 48 -2.07 -4.91 9.90
CA LEU A 48 -1.44 -6.21 9.77
C LEU A 48 -0.09 -6.28 10.51
N THR A 49 0.70 -5.21 10.53
CA THR A 49 2.00 -5.17 11.23
C THR A 49 1.86 -5.30 12.75
N GLN A 50 0.64 -5.22 13.28
CA GLN A 50 0.36 -5.50 14.69
C GLN A 50 0.29 -7.01 14.97
N LEU A 51 -0.03 -7.81 13.96
CA LEU A 51 -0.24 -9.26 14.05
C LEU A 51 0.92 -10.07 13.44
N ILE A 52 1.49 -9.58 12.35
CA ILE A 52 2.51 -10.27 11.57
C ILE A 52 3.68 -9.34 11.23
N PRO A 53 4.90 -9.88 11.03
CA PRO A 53 6.06 -9.07 10.66
C PRO A 53 5.83 -8.27 9.37
N LEU A 54 6.37 -7.04 9.30
CA LEU A 54 6.25 -6.17 8.12
C LEU A 54 6.82 -6.82 6.85
N LYS A 55 7.90 -7.61 7.01
CA LYS A 55 8.55 -8.36 5.92
C LYS A 55 7.66 -9.50 5.38
N THR A 56 6.62 -9.90 6.11
CA THR A 56 5.60 -10.86 5.68
C THR A 56 4.36 -10.14 5.15
N ALA A 57 3.87 -9.12 5.85
CA ALA A 57 2.66 -8.36 5.47
C ALA A 57 2.80 -7.72 4.08
N THR A 58 3.96 -7.13 3.80
CA THR A 58 4.18 -6.35 2.57
C THR A 58 4.16 -7.22 1.30
N PRO A 59 4.86 -8.37 1.22
CA PRO A 59 4.76 -9.28 0.09
C PRO A 59 3.38 -9.94 -0.07
N VAL A 60 2.69 -10.25 1.04
CA VAL A 60 1.31 -10.78 1.04
C VAL A 60 0.36 -9.78 0.39
N MET A 61 0.39 -8.52 0.86
CA MET A 61 -0.44 -7.46 0.29
C MET A 61 -0.13 -7.21 -1.18
N LEU A 62 1.15 -7.31 -1.60
CA LEU A 62 1.49 -7.17 -3.02
C LEU A 62 0.82 -8.24 -3.90
N ILE A 63 0.78 -9.50 -3.46
CA ILE A 63 0.08 -10.58 -4.20
C ILE A 63 -1.40 -10.24 -4.32
N LEU A 64 -2.03 -9.86 -3.22
CA LEU A 64 -3.45 -9.51 -3.20
C LEU A 64 -3.74 -8.27 -4.08
N ASP A 65 -2.88 -7.25 -4.04
CA ASP A 65 -3.00 -6.02 -4.84
C ASP A 65 -2.87 -6.31 -6.34
N LEU A 66 -1.96 -7.21 -6.73
CA LEU A 66 -1.83 -7.65 -8.12
C LEU A 66 -3.08 -8.41 -8.58
N MET A 67 -3.62 -9.31 -7.77
CA MET A 67 -4.85 -10.04 -8.10
C MET A 67 -6.06 -9.09 -8.22
N ALA A 68 -6.20 -8.17 -7.27
CA ALA A 68 -7.24 -7.14 -7.33
C ALA A 68 -7.08 -6.24 -8.57
N GLY A 69 -5.85 -5.85 -8.91
CA GLY A 69 -5.54 -5.07 -10.10
C GLY A 69 -5.91 -5.80 -11.40
N LEU A 70 -5.66 -7.11 -11.49
CA LEU A 70 -6.07 -7.93 -12.62
C LEU A 70 -7.61 -8.00 -12.77
N LEU A 71 -8.34 -8.12 -11.65
CA LEU A 71 -9.80 -8.15 -11.65
C LEU A 71 -10.42 -6.81 -12.09
N VAL A 72 -9.81 -5.69 -11.70
CA VAL A 72 -10.30 -4.34 -12.05
C VAL A 72 -9.89 -3.93 -13.47
N GLY A 73 -8.75 -4.45 -13.95
CA GLY A 73 -8.23 -4.22 -15.29
C GLY A 73 -7.58 -2.84 -15.48
N ILE A 74 -6.58 -2.78 -16.37
CA ILE A 74 -5.95 -1.52 -16.77
C ILE A 74 -6.85 -0.84 -17.80
N ARG A 75 -7.22 0.42 -17.56
CA ARG A 75 -8.03 1.23 -18.49
C ARG A 75 -7.26 2.46 -18.96
N ASN A 76 -7.60 2.92 -20.16
CA ASN A 76 -7.20 4.23 -20.71
C ASN A 76 -5.68 4.46 -20.82
N LEU A 77 -4.94 3.48 -21.34
CA LEU A 77 -3.51 3.62 -21.63
C LEU A 77 -3.19 4.74 -22.65
N LYS A 78 -4.18 5.19 -23.42
CA LYS A 78 -4.02 6.26 -24.42
C LYS A 78 -3.80 7.64 -23.78
N ASP A 79 -4.30 7.85 -22.56
CA ASP A 79 -4.20 9.16 -21.87
C ASP A 79 -2.93 9.27 -21.00
N VAL A 80 -2.08 8.24 -21.01
CA VAL A 80 -0.89 8.16 -20.18
C VAL A 80 0.16 9.17 -20.62
N GLN A 81 0.58 10.02 -19.68
CA GLN A 81 1.60 11.05 -19.91
C GLN A 81 3.01 10.46 -19.76
N THR A 82 3.50 9.86 -20.85
CA THR A 82 4.82 9.21 -20.88
C THR A 82 5.98 10.17 -20.60
N SER A 83 5.82 11.47 -20.90
CA SER A 83 6.83 12.49 -20.60
C SER A 83 7.07 12.65 -19.10
N GLU A 84 6.02 12.59 -18.28
CA GLU A 84 6.13 12.63 -16.82
C GLU A 84 6.62 11.30 -16.25
N LEU A 85 6.21 10.17 -16.83
CA LEU A 85 6.74 8.85 -16.46
C LEU A 85 8.26 8.78 -16.65
N ARG A 86 8.81 9.31 -17.75
CA ARG A 86 10.27 9.34 -17.97
C ARG A 86 11.02 10.20 -16.97
N LYS A 87 10.37 11.24 -16.41
CA LYS A 87 10.98 12.11 -15.40
C LYS A 87 10.99 11.47 -14.03
N ILE A 88 9.87 10.90 -13.58
CA ILE A 88 9.75 10.30 -12.24
C ILE A 88 10.26 8.86 -12.19
N GLY A 89 10.13 8.11 -13.29
CA GLY A 89 10.38 6.67 -13.38
C GLY A 89 11.78 6.25 -12.92
N PRO A 90 12.88 6.86 -13.39
CA PRO A 90 14.22 6.49 -12.95
C PRO A 90 14.42 6.64 -11.44
N TRP A 91 13.97 7.77 -10.88
CA TRP A 91 14.06 8.05 -9.44
C TRP A 91 13.17 7.11 -8.63
N LEU A 92 12.00 6.78 -9.16
CA LEU A 92 11.11 5.80 -8.57
C LEU A 92 11.74 4.41 -8.56
N CYS A 93 12.38 3.97 -9.63
CA CYS A 93 13.06 2.67 -9.68
C CYS A 93 14.22 2.61 -8.68
N ILE A 94 15.01 3.67 -8.57
CA ILE A 94 16.06 3.77 -7.55
C ILE A 94 15.44 3.71 -6.15
N GLY A 95 14.36 4.45 -5.91
CA GLY A 95 13.60 4.41 -4.66
C GLY A 95 13.06 3.01 -4.34
N LEU A 96 12.56 2.27 -5.33
CA LEU A 96 12.11 0.89 -5.14
C LEU A 96 13.25 -0.01 -4.68
N VAL A 97 14.40 0.04 -5.36
CA VAL A 97 15.57 -0.78 -4.99
C VAL A 97 16.01 -0.43 -3.57
N LEU A 98 16.19 0.85 -3.26
CA LEU A 98 16.55 1.31 -1.91
C LEU A 98 15.53 0.86 -0.88
N GLY A 99 14.23 1.00 -1.17
CA GLY A 99 13.17 0.59 -0.27
C GLY A 99 13.14 -0.92 -0.03
N VAL A 100 13.39 -1.76 -1.05
CA VAL A 100 13.52 -3.22 -0.84
C VAL A 100 14.75 -3.54 0.00
N THR A 101 15.89 -2.90 -0.26
CA THR A 101 17.11 -3.08 0.55
C THR A 101 16.85 -2.72 2.02
N VAL A 102 16.17 -1.60 2.26
CA VAL A 102 15.76 -1.17 3.60
C VAL A 102 14.78 -2.16 4.22
N LEU A 103 13.75 -2.61 3.49
CA LEU A 103 12.77 -3.58 4.00
C LEU A 103 13.43 -4.89 4.45
N VAL A 104 14.44 -5.37 3.71
CA VAL A 104 15.12 -6.64 4.02
C VAL A 104 16.15 -6.46 5.13
N SER A 105 16.90 -5.36 5.13
CA SER A 105 18.08 -5.19 6.00
C SER A 105 17.78 -4.45 7.30
N ALA A 106 16.79 -3.56 7.33
CA ALA A 106 16.50 -2.76 8.51
C ALA A 106 15.73 -3.56 9.58
N PRO A 107 15.84 -3.15 10.85
CA PRO A 107 14.97 -3.63 11.91
C PRO A 107 13.52 -3.20 11.66
N GLU A 108 12.55 -3.96 12.18
CA GLU A 108 11.13 -3.72 11.91
C GLU A 108 10.59 -2.48 12.63
N LYS A 109 11.00 -2.24 13.89
CA LYS A 109 10.50 -1.14 14.72
C LYS A 109 10.74 0.25 14.11
N PRO A 110 11.94 0.59 13.58
CA PRO A 110 12.13 1.85 12.86
C PRO A 110 11.22 2.00 11.64
N LEU A 111 10.96 0.92 10.89
CA LEU A 111 10.08 0.98 9.72
C LEU A 111 8.63 1.22 10.11
N GLU A 112 8.14 0.54 11.14
CA GLU A 112 6.82 0.78 11.72
C GLU A 112 6.69 2.24 12.21
N LEU A 113 7.70 2.77 12.88
CA LEU A 113 7.71 4.16 13.33
C LEU A 113 7.62 5.15 12.15
N ILE A 114 8.44 4.94 11.11
CA ILE A 114 8.42 5.77 9.89
C ILE A 114 7.04 5.71 9.25
N LEU A 115 6.45 4.52 9.12
CA LEU A 115 5.10 4.36 8.58
C LEU A 115 4.07 5.16 9.39
N GLY A 116 4.10 5.03 10.72
CA GLY A 116 3.17 5.73 11.60
C GLY A 116 3.28 7.25 11.48
N VAL A 117 4.51 7.78 11.45
CA VAL A 117 4.76 9.22 11.23
C VAL A 117 4.27 9.67 9.87
N CYS A 118 4.59 8.94 8.79
CA CYS A 118 4.13 9.26 7.45
C CYS A 118 2.59 9.30 7.36
N LEU A 119 1.90 8.34 7.99
CA LEU A 119 0.44 8.29 8.00
C LEU A 119 -0.18 9.45 8.79
N LEU A 120 0.36 9.78 9.96
CA LEU A 120 -0.09 10.93 10.73
C LEU A 120 0.08 12.22 9.93
N VAL A 121 1.30 12.49 9.46
CA VAL A 121 1.60 13.72 8.71
C VAL A 121 0.70 13.84 7.49
N TYR A 122 0.59 12.78 6.68
CA TYR A 122 -0.20 12.80 5.45
C TYR A 122 -1.70 12.97 5.74
N SER A 123 -2.25 12.20 6.69
CA SER A 123 -3.69 12.22 6.98
C SER A 123 -4.11 13.54 7.62
N THR A 124 -3.32 14.07 8.56
CA THR A 124 -3.55 15.38 9.17
C THR A 124 -3.43 16.49 8.13
N TRP A 125 -2.37 16.49 7.31
CA TRP A 125 -2.23 17.46 6.23
C TRP A 125 -3.42 17.42 5.27
N ARG A 126 -3.93 16.23 4.94
CA ARG A 126 -5.05 16.07 4.02
C ARG A 126 -6.37 16.60 4.58
N ILE A 127 -6.61 16.50 5.89
CA ILE A 127 -7.79 17.08 6.55
C ILE A 127 -7.69 18.61 6.58
N LEU A 128 -6.48 19.15 6.85
CA LEU A 128 -6.26 20.58 6.97
C LEU A 128 -6.14 21.30 5.61
N SER A 129 -5.71 20.59 4.57
CA SER A 129 -5.52 21.15 3.23
C SER A 129 -6.84 21.20 2.47
N THR A 130 -7.46 22.38 2.42
CA THR A 130 -8.67 22.66 1.63
C THR A 130 -8.39 23.20 0.22
N GLY A 131 -7.11 23.37 -0.15
CA GLY A 131 -6.68 23.98 -1.42
C GLY A 131 -6.40 23.00 -2.55
N GLU A 132 -6.41 23.50 -3.79
CA GLU A 132 -5.92 22.78 -4.97
C GLU A 132 -4.42 22.47 -4.86
N PHE A 133 -3.98 21.37 -5.48
CA PHE A 133 -2.55 21.05 -5.52
C PHE A 133 -1.78 22.14 -6.26
N ARG A 134 -0.78 22.71 -5.59
CA ARG A 134 0.08 23.74 -6.17
C ARG A 134 0.85 23.18 -7.37
N ALA A 135 1.04 23.99 -8.40
CA ALA A 135 1.84 23.61 -9.55
C ALA A 135 3.28 23.25 -9.14
N LEU A 136 3.75 22.07 -9.54
CA LEU A 136 5.08 21.56 -9.20
C LEU A 136 6.03 21.64 -10.41
N GLY A 137 7.24 22.12 -10.16
CA GLY A 137 8.33 22.07 -11.13
C GLY A 137 8.83 20.63 -11.37
N ALA A 138 9.49 20.38 -12.50
CA ALA A 138 10.01 19.06 -12.85
C ALA A 138 11.06 18.52 -11.85
N GLY A 139 11.76 19.39 -11.12
CA GLY A 139 12.72 19.00 -10.09
C GLY A 139 12.11 18.20 -8.93
N TRP A 140 10.79 18.30 -8.70
CA TRP A 140 10.10 17.50 -7.69
C TRP A 140 9.99 16.01 -8.05
N ALA A 141 10.29 15.63 -9.30
CA ALA A 141 10.36 14.24 -9.73
C ALA A 141 11.42 13.45 -8.95
N LEU A 142 12.52 14.10 -8.53
CA LEU A 142 13.59 13.46 -7.77
C LEU A 142 13.13 13.09 -6.35
N PRO A 143 12.76 14.03 -5.46
CA PRO A 143 12.40 13.70 -4.08
C PRO A 143 11.10 12.88 -4.00
N LEU A 144 10.09 13.18 -4.84
CA LEU A 144 8.83 12.44 -4.82
C LEU A 144 8.95 11.09 -5.54
N GLY A 145 9.82 10.96 -6.54
CA GLY A 145 10.15 9.68 -7.17
C GLY A 145 10.89 8.77 -6.20
N LEU A 146 12.00 9.23 -5.61
CA LEU A 146 12.77 8.46 -4.64
C LEU A 146 11.94 8.09 -3.41
N GLY A 147 11.33 9.09 -2.76
CA GLY A 147 10.51 8.88 -1.56
C GLY A 147 9.27 8.02 -1.85
N GLY A 148 8.59 8.27 -2.96
CA GLY A 148 7.44 7.47 -3.39
C GLY A 148 7.81 6.03 -3.70
N GLY A 149 8.93 5.81 -4.40
CA GLY A 149 9.48 4.48 -4.66
C GLY A 149 9.84 3.73 -3.38
N CYS A 150 10.56 4.38 -2.44
CA CYS A 150 10.89 3.79 -1.15
C CYS A 150 9.64 3.39 -0.36
N LEU A 151 8.67 4.30 -0.20
CA LEU A 151 7.42 4.03 0.52
C LEU A 151 6.58 2.95 -0.18
N THR A 152 6.56 2.94 -1.53
CA THR A 152 5.91 1.89 -2.30
C THR A 152 6.58 0.53 -2.06
N ALA A 153 7.91 0.45 -2.05
CA ALA A 153 8.61 -0.81 -1.80
C ALA A 153 8.37 -1.33 -0.37
N VAL A 154 8.57 -0.47 0.64
CA VAL A 154 8.52 -0.88 2.05
C VAL A 154 7.09 -1.15 2.52
N PHE A 155 6.12 -0.31 2.14
CA PHE A 155 4.77 -0.34 2.71
C PHE A 155 3.66 -0.51 1.66
N GLY A 156 3.98 -0.42 0.36
CA GLY A 156 2.94 -0.41 -0.68
C GLY A 156 2.12 0.89 -0.73
N THR A 157 2.60 1.98 -0.13
CA THR A 157 1.81 3.21 0.09
C THR A 157 2.26 4.43 -0.71
N GLY A 158 2.99 4.28 -1.83
CA GLY A 158 3.42 5.44 -2.62
C GLY A 158 2.33 6.11 -3.48
N GLY A 159 1.10 5.57 -3.55
CA GLY A 159 -0.02 6.15 -4.31
C GLY A 159 -0.29 7.64 -4.01
N PRO A 160 -0.42 8.04 -2.74
CA PRO A 160 -0.44 9.44 -2.31
C PRO A 160 0.69 10.30 -2.87
N VAL A 161 1.92 9.80 -2.85
CA VAL A 161 3.11 10.55 -3.32
C VAL A 161 3.03 10.78 -4.83
N TYR A 162 2.64 9.76 -5.59
CA TYR A 162 2.42 9.88 -7.03
C TYR A 162 1.25 10.82 -7.35
N THR A 163 0.22 10.82 -6.50
CA THR A 163 -0.93 11.72 -6.63
C THR A 163 -0.52 13.17 -6.39
N ILE A 164 0.27 13.45 -5.36
CA ILE A 164 0.80 14.80 -5.08
C ILE A 164 1.62 15.31 -6.28
N TYR A 165 2.56 14.48 -6.78
CA TYR A 165 3.38 14.85 -7.92
C TYR A 165 2.53 15.11 -9.17
N LEU A 166 1.71 14.16 -9.58
CA LEU A 166 0.95 14.26 -10.84
C LEU A 166 -0.19 15.27 -10.78
N ALA A 167 -0.79 15.51 -9.60
CA ALA A 167 -1.74 16.61 -9.42
C ALA A 167 -1.11 17.98 -9.59
N GLY A 168 0.16 18.14 -9.19
CA GLY A 168 0.92 19.37 -9.43
C GLY A 168 1.44 19.53 -10.86
N ARG A 169 1.45 18.47 -11.68
CA ARG A 169 2.03 18.46 -13.05
C ARG A 169 0.98 18.46 -14.16
N LEU A 170 -0.14 17.77 -13.95
CA LEU A 170 -1.16 17.51 -14.96
C LEU A 170 -2.49 18.13 -14.52
N ARG A 171 -3.09 18.97 -15.37
CA ARG A 171 -4.40 19.59 -15.07
C ARG A 171 -5.58 18.71 -15.45
N ASP A 172 -5.41 17.91 -16.49
CA ASP A 172 -6.42 16.97 -16.97
C ASP A 172 -6.56 15.78 -16.00
N ALA A 173 -7.81 15.50 -15.59
CA ALA A 173 -8.10 14.47 -14.59
C ALA A 173 -7.94 13.05 -15.14
N ASP A 174 -8.24 12.83 -16.42
CA ASP A 174 -8.15 11.53 -17.06
C ASP A 174 -6.69 11.17 -17.33
N GLN A 175 -5.89 12.13 -17.80
CA GLN A 175 -4.43 11.98 -17.93
C GLN A 175 -3.78 11.66 -16.59
N ARG A 176 -4.16 12.37 -15.52
CA ARG A 176 -3.67 12.07 -14.15
C ARG A 176 -4.00 10.65 -13.73
N ARG A 177 -5.26 10.25 -13.85
CA ARG A 177 -5.74 8.93 -13.40
C ARG A 177 -5.06 7.82 -14.18
N ALA A 178 -4.97 7.94 -15.51
CA ALA A 178 -4.28 6.99 -16.36
C ALA A 178 -2.80 6.87 -15.95
N THR A 179 -2.10 7.99 -15.79
CA THR A 179 -0.67 7.99 -15.44
C THR A 179 -0.40 7.44 -14.04
N ILE A 180 -1.23 7.78 -13.03
CA ILE A 180 -1.14 7.20 -11.67
C ILE A 180 -1.34 5.69 -11.72
N SER A 181 -2.37 5.23 -12.44
CA SER A 181 -2.67 3.80 -12.59
C SER A 181 -1.48 3.06 -13.21
N THR A 182 -0.92 3.59 -14.30
CA THR A 182 0.28 3.02 -14.94
C THR A 182 1.48 2.96 -13.99
N LEU A 183 1.73 4.01 -13.21
CA LEU A 183 2.79 3.99 -12.20
C LEU A 183 2.55 2.88 -11.17
N ILE A 184 1.36 2.82 -10.60
CA ILE A 184 1.02 1.81 -9.58
C ILE A 184 1.21 0.41 -10.15
N THR A 185 0.69 0.11 -11.34
CA THR A 185 0.87 -1.19 -11.98
C THR A 185 2.34 -1.50 -12.27
N ALA A 186 3.08 -0.55 -12.84
CA ALA A 186 4.50 -0.73 -13.13
C ALA A 186 5.32 -0.98 -11.86
N THR A 187 5.05 -0.24 -10.78
CA THR A 187 5.71 -0.45 -9.49
C THR A 187 5.33 -1.78 -8.85
N ALA A 188 4.09 -2.24 -8.97
CA ALA A 188 3.67 -3.53 -8.44
C ALA A 188 4.40 -4.68 -9.13
N VAL A 189 4.51 -4.62 -10.46
CA VAL A 189 5.29 -5.58 -11.25
C VAL A 189 6.78 -5.52 -10.87
N ALA A 190 7.36 -4.33 -10.80
CA ALA A 190 8.76 -4.17 -10.38
C ALA A 190 9.01 -4.73 -8.97
N ARG A 191 8.10 -4.48 -8.02
CA ARG A 191 8.18 -5.05 -6.67
C ARG A 191 8.07 -6.56 -6.67
N LEU A 192 7.22 -7.15 -7.52
CA LEU A 192 7.11 -8.61 -7.62
C LEU A 192 8.46 -9.22 -7.98
N PHE A 193 9.16 -8.63 -8.96
CA PHE A 193 10.52 -9.04 -9.33
C PHE A 193 11.52 -8.82 -8.19
N LEU A 194 11.54 -7.62 -7.59
CA LEU A 194 12.48 -7.29 -6.52
C LEU A 194 12.29 -8.14 -5.26
N PHE A 195 11.04 -8.42 -4.85
CA PHE A 195 10.73 -9.29 -3.71
C PHE A 195 11.07 -10.76 -3.99
N SER A 196 10.91 -11.20 -5.23
CA SER A 196 11.36 -12.53 -5.65
C SER A 196 12.88 -12.63 -5.61
N ALA A 197 13.58 -11.63 -6.15
CA ALA A 197 15.04 -11.57 -6.17
C ALA A 197 15.65 -11.42 -4.77
N SER A 198 14.99 -10.69 -3.86
CA SER A 198 15.45 -10.54 -2.47
C SER A 198 15.15 -11.74 -1.58
N GLY A 199 14.40 -12.72 -2.08
CA GLY A 199 14.06 -13.94 -1.35
C GLY A 199 12.91 -13.77 -0.34
N LEU A 200 12.18 -12.66 -0.34
CA LEU A 200 11.04 -12.46 0.57
C LEU A 200 9.95 -13.53 0.38
N TYR A 201 9.75 -14.01 -0.86
CA TYR A 201 8.83 -15.11 -1.16
C TYR A 201 9.38 -16.51 -0.80
N LYS A 202 10.64 -16.63 -0.37
CA LYS A 202 11.16 -17.88 0.21
C LYS A 202 10.66 -18.11 1.63
N ASN A 203 10.07 -17.09 2.28
CA ASN A 203 9.41 -17.25 3.55
C ASN A 203 8.17 -18.17 3.38
N PRO A 204 8.14 -19.35 4.03
CA PRO A 204 7.08 -20.34 3.83
C PRO A 204 5.71 -19.86 4.30
N VAL A 205 5.62 -18.78 5.07
CA VAL A 205 4.36 -18.18 5.54
C VAL A 205 3.66 -17.38 4.45
N VAL A 206 4.42 -16.71 3.57
CA VAL A 206 3.88 -15.65 2.69
C VAL A 206 2.84 -16.18 1.71
N LEU A 207 3.16 -17.25 0.96
CA LEU A 207 2.27 -17.78 -0.07
C LEU A 207 1.00 -18.43 0.53
N PRO A 208 1.08 -19.28 1.58
CA PRO A 208 -0.11 -19.81 2.25
C PRO A 208 -1.00 -18.71 2.83
N LEU A 209 -0.41 -17.73 3.53
CA LEU A 209 -1.17 -16.64 4.12
C LEU A 209 -1.86 -15.79 3.05
N ALA A 210 -1.18 -15.48 1.94
CA ALA A 210 -1.80 -14.81 0.80
C ALA A 210 -2.97 -15.61 0.23
N GLY A 211 -2.83 -16.94 0.09
CA GLY A 211 -3.91 -17.82 -0.36
C GLY A 211 -5.14 -17.79 0.55
N TRP A 212 -4.93 -17.79 1.87
CA TRP A 212 -6.02 -17.68 2.85
C TRP A 212 -6.71 -16.31 2.86
N LEU A 213 -5.96 -15.24 2.65
CA LEU A 213 -6.48 -13.86 2.68
C LEU A 213 -7.10 -13.43 1.34
N LEU A 214 -6.79 -14.14 0.25
CA LEU A 214 -7.33 -13.87 -1.08
C LEU A 214 -8.87 -13.83 -1.13
N PRO A 215 -9.62 -14.82 -0.61
CA PRO A 215 -11.08 -14.74 -0.59
C PRO A 215 -11.59 -13.55 0.22
N CYS A 216 -10.95 -13.22 1.34
CA CYS A 216 -11.31 -12.05 2.15
C CYS A 216 -11.12 -10.74 1.37
N GLY A 217 -9.99 -10.60 0.67
CA GLY A 217 -9.71 -9.44 -0.18
C GLY A 217 -10.68 -9.32 -1.36
N ALA A 218 -10.99 -10.43 -2.03
CA ALA A 218 -11.95 -10.47 -3.13
C ALA A 218 -13.37 -10.07 -2.67
N LEU A 219 -13.82 -10.59 -1.52
CA LEU A 219 -15.10 -10.23 -0.91
C LEU A 219 -15.15 -8.75 -0.52
N GLY A 220 -14.08 -8.24 0.10
CA GLY A 220 -13.92 -6.82 0.42
C GLY A 220 -14.02 -5.96 -0.84
N LEU A 221 -13.28 -6.30 -1.90
CA LEU A 221 -13.29 -5.56 -3.15
C LEU A 221 -14.68 -5.55 -3.82
N ALA A 222 -15.33 -6.72 -3.89
CA ALA A 222 -16.65 -6.84 -4.49
C ALA A 222 -17.70 -6.02 -3.72
N THR A 223 -17.74 -6.16 -2.40
CA THR A 223 -18.66 -5.39 -1.54
C THR A 223 -18.39 -3.89 -1.63
N GLY A 224 -17.12 -3.48 -1.61
CA GLY A 224 -16.72 -2.08 -1.77
C GLY A 224 -17.14 -1.50 -3.12
N ALA A 225 -16.98 -2.25 -4.21
CA ALA A 225 -17.41 -1.84 -5.54
C ALA A 225 -18.94 -1.67 -5.63
N LEU A 226 -19.71 -2.55 -4.98
CA LEU A 226 -21.18 -2.44 -4.91
C LEU A 226 -21.63 -1.24 -4.06
N LEU A 227 -20.93 -0.95 -2.97
CA LEU A 227 -21.25 0.16 -2.06
C LEU A 227 -20.79 1.53 -2.59
N ARG A 228 -19.88 1.56 -3.58
CA ARG A 228 -19.33 2.78 -4.17
C ARG A 228 -20.38 3.78 -4.65
N THR A 229 -21.50 3.31 -5.20
CA THR A 229 -22.59 4.17 -5.70
C THR A 229 -23.57 4.58 -4.60
N ARG A 230 -23.58 3.87 -3.46
CA ARG A 230 -24.52 4.09 -2.35
C ARG A 230 -23.97 5.01 -1.27
N VAL A 231 -22.64 5.08 -1.12
CA VAL A 231 -21.98 5.87 -0.08
C VAL A 231 -21.25 7.07 -0.70
N PRO A 232 -21.50 8.31 -0.24
CA PRO A 232 -20.79 9.47 -0.73
C PRO A 232 -19.28 9.36 -0.51
N ALA A 233 -18.49 9.60 -1.56
CA ALA A 233 -17.03 9.51 -1.52
C ALA A 233 -16.40 10.37 -0.41
N ALA A 234 -17.03 11.50 -0.06
CA ALA A 234 -16.61 12.36 1.04
C ALA A 234 -16.62 11.63 2.39
N ARG A 235 -17.68 10.88 2.71
CA ARG A 235 -17.77 10.15 3.99
C ARG A 235 -16.72 9.06 4.09
N VAL A 236 -16.50 8.33 3.00
CA VAL A 236 -15.49 7.26 2.98
C VAL A 236 -14.09 7.83 3.15
N SER A 237 -13.81 8.97 2.50
CA SER A 237 -12.53 9.66 2.65
C SER A 237 -12.31 10.15 4.08
N THR A 238 -13.32 10.78 4.71
CA THR A 238 -13.21 11.21 6.12
C THR A 238 -12.95 10.02 7.04
N LEU A 239 -13.68 8.91 6.87
CA LEU A 239 -13.47 7.71 7.67
C LEU A 239 -12.06 7.13 7.47
N LEU A 240 -11.59 7.08 6.23
CA LEU A 240 -10.22 6.66 5.89
C LEU A 240 -9.20 7.50 6.64
N TRP A 241 -9.28 8.83 6.58
CA TRP A 241 -8.33 9.71 7.27
C TRP A 241 -8.34 9.50 8.78
N SER A 242 -9.51 9.35 9.40
CA SER A 242 -9.63 9.05 10.83
C SER A 242 -8.97 7.72 11.20
N VAL A 243 -9.21 6.67 10.42
CA VAL A 243 -8.61 5.35 10.66
C VAL A 243 -7.10 5.40 10.51
N LEU A 244 -6.57 6.10 9.49
CA LEU A 244 -5.13 6.24 9.30
C LEU A 244 -4.45 7.04 10.40
N ILE A 245 -5.14 8.06 10.95
CA ILE A 245 -4.62 8.80 12.11
C ILE A 245 -4.52 7.88 13.33
N LEU A 246 -5.58 7.13 13.64
CA LEU A 246 -5.58 6.20 14.77
C LEU A 246 -4.54 5.09 14.60
N ALA A 247 -4.47 4.49 13.42
CA ALA A 247 -3.49 3.46 13.11
C ALA A 247 -2.05 4.00 13.19
N GLY A 248 -1.80 5.20 12.65
CA GLY A 248 -0.50 5.86 12.71
C GLY A 248 -0.07 6.18 14.14
N ALA A 249 -0.96 6.75 14.96
CA ALA A 249 -0.70 7.04 16.37
C ALA A 249 -0.39 5.77 17.17
N ASN A 250 -1.20 4.73 17.01
CA ASN A 250 -0.99 3.44 17.69
C ASN A 250 0.36 2.82 17.30
N LEU A 251 0.73 2.87 16.02
CA LEU A 251 1.97 2.32 15.52
C LEU A 251 3.19 3.06 16.09
N ILE A 252 3.14 4.39 16.21
CA ILE A 252 4.21 5.19 16.83
C ILE A 252 4.38 4.83 18.31
N ILE A 253 3.28 4.77 19.06
CA ILE A 253 3.32 4.44 20.50
C ILE A 253 3.95 3.07 20.70
N ARG A 254 3.44 2.04 20.00
CA ARG A 254 3.95 0.67 20.08
C ARG A 254 5.41 0.55 19.65
N SER A 255 5.80 1.24 18.57
CA SER A 255 7.17 1.19 18.06
C SER A 255 8.14 1.85 19.03
N SER A 256 7.76 2.97 19.62
CA SER A 256 8.59 3.71 20.59
C SER A 256 8.78 2.90 21.87
N ILE A 257 7.70 2.30 22.41
CA ILE A 257 7.79 1.43 23.58
C ILE A 257 8.68 0.21 23.29
N GLY A 258 8.50 -0.43 22.13
CA GLY A 258 9.29 -1.59 21.73
C GLY A 258 10.74 -1.29 21.35
N MET A 259 11.14 -0.02 21.23
CA MET A 259 12.54 0.40 21.07
C MET A 259 13.23 0.66 22.41
N LEU A 260 12.45 0.94 23.47
CA LEU A 260 12.93 1.23 24.81
C LEU A 260 13.03 -0.01 25.71
N ALA A 261 12.36 -1.11 25.33
CA ALA A 261 12.39 -2.42 25.99
C ALA A 261 13.44 -3.34 25.35
#